data_AF-A0A7C4TZJ7-F1
#
_entry.id   AF-A0A7C4TZJ7-F1
#
_cell.length_a   1.000
_cell.length_b   1.000
_cell.length_c   1.000
_cell.angle_alpha   90.00
_cell.angle_beta   90.00
_cell.angle_gamma   90.00
#
_symmetry.space_group_name_H-M   'P 1'
#
loop_
_entity.id
_entity.type
_entity.pdbx_description
1 polymer ?
#
loop_
_entity_poly.entity_id
_entity_poly.type
_entity_poly.pdbx_seq_one_letter_code
_entity_poly.pdbx_strand_id
1 'polypeptide(L)'
;MKKIRPRTPGQRARIKPDDSQITKGVKPLKSLLLSKKSKAGRAKWGRITIRHRGGGHKKKYRIIDFRQDKLNIPAVVRSIEYDPNRSAFIALVVYKDGEKRYI
;
A
#
# COMPACT_ATOMS: atom_id res chain seq x y z
N MET A 1 0.15 -17.06 -6.68
CA MET A 1 1.61 -16.86 -6.58
C MET A 1 2.26 -17.21 -7.91
N LYS A 2 3.34 -16.52 -8.32
CA LYS A 2 4.01 -16.76 -9.61
C LYS A 2 5.49 -17.08 -9.41
N LYS A 3 5.92 -18.27 -9.86
CA LYS A 3 7.33 -18.67 -9.90
C LYS A 3 8.02 -17.96 -11.07
N ILE A 4 9.18 -17.37 -10.81
CA ILE A 4 9.96 -16.68 -11.85
C ILE A 4 10.88 -17.70 -12.54
N ARG A 5 11.08 -17.56 -13.86
CA ARG A 5 12.03 -18.41 -14.61
C ARG A 5 13.45 -18.19 -14.05
N PRO A 6 14.21 -19.25 -13.73
CA PRO A 6 15.51 -19.16 -13.08
C PRO A 6 16.62 -18.73 -14.08
N ARG A 7 16.59 -17.47 -14.55
CA ARG A 7 17.63 -16.96 -15.47
C ARG A 7 18.92 -16.56 -14.75
N THR A 8 18.83 -16.16 -13.48
CA THR A 8 19.99 -15.80 -12.65
C THR A 8 19.94 -16.49 -11.29
N PRO A 9 21.07 -16.62 -10.57
CA PRO A 9 21.10 -17.28 -9.27
C PRO A 9 20.09 -16.71 -8.26
N GLY A 10 19.95 -15.39 -8.19
CA GLY A 10 19.00 -14.72 -7.30
C GLY A 10 17.52 -14.90 -7.67
N GLN A 11 17.21 -15.38 -8.88
CA GLN A 11 15.83 -15.67 -9.31
C GLN A 11 15.40 -17.11 -9.05
N ARG A 12 16.32 -18.05 -8.76
CA ARG A 12 16.03 -19.49 -8.68
C ARG A 12 14.92 -19.85 -7.70
N ALA A 13 14.96 -19.28 -6.50
CA ALA A 13 13.97 -19.50 -5.44
C ALA A 13 12.92 -18.36 -5.35
N ARG A 14 12.94 -17.39 -6.27
CA ARG A 14 12.09 -16.20 -6.17
C ARG A 14 10.65 -16.51 -6.57
N ILE A 15 9.73 -16.25 -5.64
CA ILE A 15 8.28 -16.33 -5.85
C ILE A 15 7.70 -14.93 -5.70
N LYS A 16 6.89 -14.50 -6.66
CA LYS A 16 6.16 -13.22 -6.60
C LYS A 16 4.72 -13.46 -6.14
N PRO A 17 4.13 -12.57 -5.32
CA PRO A 17 2.69 -12.52 -5.10
C PRO A 17 1.93 -12.40 -6.43
N ASP A 18 0.72 -12.94 -6.49
CA ASP A 18 -0.14 -12.71 -7.64
C ASP A 18 -0.73 -11.30 -7.58
N ASP A 19 -0.65 -10.57 -8.68
CA ASP A 19 -1.11 -9.19 -8.84
C ASP A 19 -2.26 -9.06 -9.85
N SER A 20 -2.90 -10.18 -10.21
CA SER A 20 -4.03 -10.25 -11.14
C SER A 20 -5.22 -9.37 -10.76
N GLN A 21 -5.50 -9.23 -9.45
CA GLN A 21 -6.61 -8.45 -8.93
C GLN A 21 -6.36 -6.93 -8.94
N ILE A 22 -5.11 -6.50 -9.12
CA ILE A 22 -4.78 -5.07 -9.11
C ILE A 22 -5.19 -4.44 -10.44
N THR A 23 -5.93 -3.34 -10.37
CA THR A 23 -6.32 -2.57 -11.55
C THR A 23 -5.10 -1.90 -12.17
N LYS A 24 -4.71 -2.34 -13.37
CA LYS A 24 -3.53 -1.85 -14.08
C LYS A 24 -3.70 -0.40 -14.55
N GLY A 25 -2.60 0.36 -14.56
CA GLY A 25 -2.58 1.74 -15.06
C GLY A 25 -3.17 2.80 -14.11
N VAL A 26 -3.75 2.38 -12.98
CA VAL A 26 -4.32 3.30 -11.99
C VAL A 26 -3.19 3.90 -11.14
N LYS A 27 -3.14 5.24 -11.11
CA LYS A 27 -2.27 5.99 -10.20
C LYS A 27 -3.03 6.26 -8.89
N PRO A 28 -2.35 6.20 -7.73
CA PRO A 28 -3.00 6.48 -6.46
C PRO A 28 -3.55 7.91 -6.41
N LEU A 29 -4.69 8.07 -5.74
CA LEU A 29 -5.38 9.35 -5.65
C LEU A 29 -4.56 10.38 -4.85
N LYS A 30 -4.17 11.48 -5.49
CA LYS A 30 -3.26 12.49 -4.90
C LYS A 30 -3.76 13.08 -3.58
N SER A 31 -5.07 13.30 -3.43
CA SER A 31 -5.66 13.87 -2.20
C SER A 31 -5.57 12.93 -0.99
N LEU A 32 -5.44 11.61 -1.22
CA LEU A 32 -5.32 10.60 -0.17
C LEU A 32 -3.87 10.12 0.05
N LEU A 33 -2.89 10.89 -0.44
CA LEU A 33 -1.47 10.60 -0.29
C LEU A 33 -0.79 11.57 0.66
N LEU A 34 -0.11 11.02 1.67
CA LEU A 34 0.74 11.77 2.58
C LEU A 34 2.21 11.38 2.42
N SER A 35 3.11 12.32 2.72
CA SER A 35 4.53 12.01 2.81
C SER A 35 4.79 11.17 4.07
N LYS A 36 5.59 10.11 3.94
CA LYS A 36 5.99 9.25 5.06
C LYS A 36 7.50 9.27 5.21
N LYS A 37 8.00 9.89 6.28
CA LYS A 37 9.43 9.88 6.61
C LYS A 37 9.80 8.53 7.26
N SER A 38 10.90 7.93 6.81
CA SER A 38 11.45 6.74 7.45
C SER A 38 12.26 7.14 8.68
N LYS A 39 12.01 6.48 9.81
CA LYS A 39 12.80 6.67 11.04
C LYS A 39 14.05 5.77 11.08
N ALA A 40 14.19 4.81 10.15
CA ALA A 40 15.29 3.83 10.12
C ALA A 40 15.56 3.17 11.48
N GLY A 41 14.50 2.80 12.23
CA GLY A 41 14.61 2.15 13.54
C GLY A 41 15.05 3.05 14.71
N ARG A 42 15.18 4.36 14.49
CA ARG A 42 15.61 5.33 15.52
C ARG A 42 14.44 6.00 16.23
N ALA A 43 14.64 6.29 17.51
CA ALA A 43 13.71 7.07 18.33
C ALA A 43 13.99 8.59 18.23
N LYS A 44 13.22 9.40 18.97
CA LYS A 44 13.37 10.87 18.99
C LYS A 44 14.77 11.34 19.39
N TRP A 45 15.48 10.57 20.23
CA TRP A 45 16.84 10.86 20.68
C TRP A 45 17.93 10.40 19.71
N GLY A 46 17.59 9.96 18.49
CA GLY A 46 18.55 9.47 17.48
C GLY A 46 19.11 8.07 17.72
N ARG A 47 18.86 7.46 18.90
CA ARG A 47 19.29 6.11 19.23
C ARG A 47 18.47 5.04 18.49
N ILE A 48 19.14 3.98 18.04
CA ILE A 48 18.49 2.79 17.45
C ILE A 48 17.73 2.08 18.57
N THR A 49 16.41 1.98 18.41
CA THR A 49 15.53 1.23 19.33
C THR A 49 15.00 -0.04 18.69
N ILE A 50 14.94 -0.08 17.36
CA ILE A 50 14.53 -1.26 16.58
C ILE A 50 15.64 -1.60 15.60
N ARG A 51 16.20 -2.81 15.73
CA ARG A 51 17.25 -3.33 14.84
C ARG A 51 16.66 -3.76 13.47
N HIS A 52 17.54 -3.98 12.49
CA HIS A 52 17.21 -4.46 11.13
C HIS A 52 16.23 -3.55 10.35
N ARG A 53 16.30 -2.23 10.55
CA ARG A 53 15.44 -1.24 9.86
C ARG A 53 16.31 -0.14 9.24
N GLY A 54 16.25 0.02 7.92
CA GLY A 54 17.00 1.06 7.19
C GLY A 54 17.04 0.77 5.68
N GLY A 55 17.40 1.77 4.86
CA GLY A 55 17.71 1.59 3.43
C GLY A 55 16.57 1.23 2.47
N GLY A 56 15.33 1.12 2.94
CA GLY A 56 14.19 0.77 2.07
C GLY A 56 13.77 1.89 1.09
N HIS A 57 13.11 1.51 0.00
CA HIS A 57 12.54 2.45 -0.98
C HIS A 57 11.59 3.47 -0.33
N LYS A 58 11.59 4.72 -0.83
CA LYS A 58 10.70 5.78 -0.34
C LYS A 58 9.23 5.42 -0.59
N LYS A 59 8.39 5.56 0.42
CA LYS A 59 6.95 5.22 0.34
C LYS A 59 6.12 6.45 0.64
N LYS A 60 4.98 6.59 -0.05
CA LYS A 60 3.92 7.52 0.34
C LYS A 60 2.91 6.77 1.19
N TYR A 61 2.36 7.42 2.20
CA TYR A 61 1.29 6.86 3.02
C TYR A 61 -0.04 7.07 2.31
N ARG A 62 -0.88 6.03 2.31
CA ARG A 62 -2.26 6.08 1.82
C ARG A 62 -3.19 6.16 3.01
N ILE A 63 -4.01 7.21 3.06
CA ILE A 63 -5.02 7.40 4.10
C ILE A 63 -6.12 6.35 3.87
N ILE A 64 -6.22 5.38 4.79
CA ILE A 64 -7.31 4.40 4.83
C ILE A 64 -8.35 4.88 5.83
N ASP A 65 -9.62 4.65 5.47
CA ASP A 65 -10.73 4.68 6.40
C ASP A 65 -10.90 3.34 7.12
N PHE A 66 -10.31 3.24 8.32
CA PHE A 66 -10.49 2.09 9.19
C PHE A 66 -11.75 2.20 10.07
N ARG A 67 -12.38 3.38 10.14
CA ARG A 67 -13.54 3.62 11.02
C ARG A 67 -14.83 3.21 10.35
N GLN A 68 -14.91 3.33 9.03
CA GLN A 68 -16.11 3.03 8.24
C GLN A 68 -17.37 3.67 8.84
N ASP A 69 -17.25 4.95 9.19
CA ASP A 69 -18.29 5.70 9.88
C ASP A 69 -19.44 6.17 8.96
N LYS A 70 -19.28 6.04 7.64
CA LYS A 70 -20.31 6.32 6.65
C LYS A 70 -21.34 5.19 6.56
N LEU A 71 -22.29 5.21 7.49
CA LEU A 71 -23.42 4.29 7.51
C LEU A 71 -24.47 4.69 6.47
N ASN A 72 -25.10 3.69 5.85
CA ASN A 72 -26.23 3.85 4.92
C ASN A 72 -25.97 4.71 3.66
N ILE A 73 -24.71 4.99 3.34
CA ILE A 73 -24.33 5.65 2.08
C ILE A 73 -23.72 4.60 1.16
N PRO A 74 -24.37 4.26 0.04
CA PRO A 74 -23.83 3.28 -0.89
C PRO A 74 -22.54 3.82 -1.53
N ALA A 75 -21.59 2.91 -1.74
CA ALA A 75 -20.33 3.20 -2.39
C ALA A 75 -20.03 2.17 -3.47
N VAL A 76 -19.33 2.60 -4.52
CA VAL A 76 -18.89 1.75 -5.62
C VAL A 76 -17.38 1.59 -5.55
N VAL A 77 -16.91 0.34 -5.67
CA VAL A 77 -15.49 0.05 -5.81
C VAL A 77 -15.02 0.49 -7.19
N ARG A 78 -14.15 1.51 -7.23
CA ARG A 78 -13.63 2.06 -8.48
C ARG A 78 -12.37 1.34 -8.98
N SER A 79 -11.49 0.96 -8.06
CA SER A 79 -10.24 0.28 -8.41
C SER A 79 -9.63 -0.44 -7.22
N ILE A 80 -8.91 -1.52 -7.49
CA ILE A 80 -8.10 -2.24 -6.50
C ILE A 80 -6.64 -1.86 -6.74
N GLU A 81 -5.96 -1.43 -5.68
CA GLU A 81 -4.62 -0.89 -5.75
C GLU A 81 -3.64 -1.55 -4.77
N TYR A 82 -2.37 -1.61 -5.17
CA TYR A 82 -1.28 -2.03 -4.31
C TYR A 82 -0.85 -0.92 -3.34
N ASP A 83 -0.85 -1.16 -2.03
CA ASP A 83 -0.26 -0.23 -1.06
C ASP A 83 1.11 -0.70 -0.53
N PRO A 84 2.19 0.11 -0.66
CA PRO A 84 3.51 -0.28 -0.17
C PRO A 84 3.66 -0.26 1.37
N ASN A 85 2.65 0.19 2.14
CA ASN A 85 2.72 0.31 3.60
C ASN A 85 2.10 -0.87 4.34
N ARG A 86 1.44 -1.80 3.65
CA ARG A 86 0.80 -2.99 4.20
C ARG A 86 0.89 -4.17 3.23
N SER A 87 0.48 -5.35 3.68
CA SER A 87 0.45 -6.57 2.86
C SER A 87 -0.80 -6.67 2.00
N ALA A 88 -1.95 -6.24 2.52
CA ALA A 88 -3.23 -6.28 1.82
C ALA A 88 -3.29 -5.28 0.66
N PHE A 89 -4.01 -5.64 -0.41
CA PHE A 89 -4.46 -4.67 -1.40
C PHE A 89 -5.56 -3.81 -0.81
N ILE A 90 -5.72 -2.61 -1.34
CA ILE A 90 -6.75 -1.67 -0.90
C ILE A 90 -7.69 -1.35 -2.05
N ALA A 91 -8.94 -1.06 -1.73
CA ALA A 91 -9.93 -0.64 -2.71
C ALA A 91 -10.16 0.87 -2.59
N LEU A 92 -10.14 1.57 -3.73
CA LEU A 92 -10.67 2.92 -3.82
C LEU A 92 -12.18 2.84 -3.97
N VAL A 93 -12.91 3.32 -2.97
CA VAL A 93 -14.38 3.41 -3.00
C VAL A 93 -14.82 4.85 -3.25
N VAL A 94 -15.88 4.99 -4.03
CA VAL A 94 -16.54 6.28 -4.30
C VAL A 94 -17.95 6.20 -3.75
N TYR A 95 -18.23 7.01 -2.74
CA TYR A 95 -19.55 7.13 -2.14
C TYR A 95 -20.49 7.92 -3.04
N LYS A 96 -21.80 7.71 -2.87
CA LYS A 96 -22.84 8.42 -3.62
C LYS A 96 -22.82 9.95 -3.41
N ASP A 97 -22.32 10.40 -2.27
CA ASP A 97 -22.10 11.83 -1.97
C ASP A 97 -20.84 12.43 -2.63
N GLY A 98 -20.10 11.62 -3.40
CA GLY A 98 -18.91 12.04 -4.15
C GLY A 98 -17.59 11.90 -3.39
N GLU A 99 -17.63 11.58 -2.08
CA GLU A 99 -16.41 11.36 -1.31
C GLU A 99 -15.70 10.08 -1.75
N LYS A 100 -14.37 10.09 -1.70
CA LYS A 100 -13.54 8.95 -2.06
C LYS A 100 -12.70 8.53 -0.86
N ARG A 101 -12.70 7.24 -0.55
CA ARG A 101 -11.90 6.68 0.54
C ARG A 101 -11.18 5.42 0.07
N TYR A 102 -10.07 5.11 0.73
CA TYR A 102 -9.47 3.78 0.63
C TYR A 102 -9.98 2.92 1.77
N ILE A 103 -10.28 1.65 1.48
CA ILE A 103 -10.54 0.57 2.45
C ILE A 103 -9.57 -0.57 2.24
#